data_AF-A0A1I3I357-F1
#
_entry.id   AF-A0A1I3I357-F1
#
_cell.length_a   1.000
_cell.length_b   1.000
_cell.length_c   1.000
_cell.angle_alpha   90.00
_cell.angle_beta   90.00
_cell.angle_gamma   90.00
#
_symmetry.space_group_name_H-M   'P 1'
#
loop_
_entity.id
_entity.type
_entity.pdbx_description
1 polymer ?
#
loop_
_entity_poly.entity_id
_entity_poly.type
_entity_poly.pdbx_seq_one_letter_code
_entity_poly.pdbx_strand_id
1 'polypeptide(L)'
;MELKSFYNLYENNWFSNLILLLIATAIAVLLLCVLPFVDKKICKHFGLNLQGGLDEKAAASRYALVRKIILYIIFLLYLIALFYLVLFARKENENYLIRNSGIRLFIMSWQGVKLPQMEFIEFYLNLVLFIPMGYLLPYIFKLFRAHALRRPFIASFLISVFIENLQLMTKRGTYDTSDIIANTLGALLGSYLYLQIAYMLTNPRWRKDYKNYKTWKHLAKKGILYPFVKGFRLSRVNLVSRSEEDVWEFYTKLLGMQPKRFIVPPESNDSYFLFSTGKTQIAIHCLNTDTIIPPQSITITFENIETLKNHLQKHNIPVSDYELDVYSNQKMFTITGPDNVSITFLEI
;
A
#
# COMPACT_ATOMS: atom_id res chain seq x y z
N MET A 1 -27.38 -28.64 -34.38
CA MET A 1 -27.28 -29.50 -33.19
C MET A 1 -27.17 -28.55 -32.01
N GLU A 2 -28.22 -28.46 -31.19
CA GLU A 2 -28.39 -27.41 -30.18
C GLU A 2 -27.28 -27.45 -29.13
N LEU A 3 -26.60 -26.31 -28.98
CA LEU A 3 -25.58 -26.06 -27.96
C LEU A 3 -26.22 -26.08 -26.57
N LYS A 4 -26.31 -27.26 -25.95
CA LYS A 4 -26.61 -27.39 -24.53
C LYS A 4 -25.37 -26.99 -23.72
N SER A 5 -25.22 -25.68 -23.58
CA SER A 5 -24.22 -25.02 -22.75
C SER A 5 -24.84 -24.73 -21.38
N PHE A 6 -24.23 -25.25 -20.32
CA PHE A 6 -24.17 -24.67 -18.97
C PHE A 6 -25.48 -24.49 -18.14
N TYR A 7 -26.69 -24.61 -18.70
CA TYR A 7 -27.82 -23.85 -18.14
C TYR A 7 -29.17 -24.52 -17.90
N ASN A 8 -29.27 -25.79 -17.52
CA ASN A 8 -30.57 -26.32 -17.08
C ASN A 8 -31.07 -25.74 -15.71
N LEU A 9 -30.36 -24.81 -15.05
CA LEU A 9 -30.83 -24.00 -13.91
C LEU A 9 -31.18 -22.55 -14.32
N TYR A 10 -30.73 -22.10 -15.49
CA TYR A 10 -30.88 -20.74 -16.01
C TYR A 10 -31.69 -20.70 -17.32
N GLU A 11 -32.02 -21.86 -17.89
CA GLU A 11 -32.74 -22.02 -19.17
C GLU A 11 -34.19 -21.54 -19.12
N ASN A 12 -34.74 -21.22 -17.95
CA ASN A 12 -36.17 -20.88 -17.84
C ASN A 12 -36.55 -19.63 -17.04
N ASN A 13 -35.60 -18.79 -16.57
CA ASN A 13 -35.98 -17.50 -15.98
C ASN A 13 -34.84 -16.46 -16.02
N TRP A 14 -34.85 -15.59 -17.03
CA TRP A 14 -34.04 -14.36 -17.06
C TRP A 14 -34.10 -13.57 -15.74
N PHE A 15 -35.26 -13.64 -15.07
CA PHE A 15 -35.49 -13.05 -13.76
C PHE A 15 -34.57 -13.60 -12.65
N SER A 16 -34.30 -14.90 -12.60
CA SER A 16 -33.41 -15.51 -11.62
C SER A 16 -31.96 -15.07 -11.82
N ASN A 17 -31.54 -14.93 -13.08
CA ASN A 17 -30.18 -14.49 -13.44
C ASN A 17 -30.00 -13.01 -13.08
N LEU A 18 -31.03 -12.20 -13.33
CA LEU A 18 -31.07 -10.80 -12.93
C LEU A 18 -31.00 -10.64 -11.41
N ILE A 19 -31.75 -11.44 -10.64
CA ILE A 19 -31.69 -11.45 -9.18
C ILE A 19 -30.28 -11.79 -8.69
N LEU A 20 -29.66 -12.84 -9.23
CA LEU A 20 -28.34 -13.29 -8.81
C LEU A 20 -27.26 -12.24 -9.13
N LEU A 21 -27.36 -11.58 -10.29
CA LEU A 21 -26.54 -10.43 -10.68
C LEU A 21 -26.70 -9.28 -9.67
N LEU A 22 -27.94 -8.92 -9.32
CA LEU A 22 -28.24 -7.86 -8.37
C LEU A 22 -27.72 -8.18 -6.96
N ILE A 23 -27.84 -9.44 -6.51
CA ILE A 23 -27.32 -9.86 -5.21
C ILE A 23 -25.79 -9.84 -5.19
N ALA A 24 -25.13 -10.42 -6.19
CA ALA A 24 -23.67 -10.45 -6.26
C ALA A 24 -23.07 -9.04 -6.34
N THR A 25 -23.67 -8.16 -7.15
CA THR A 25 -23.28 -6.75 -7.23
C THR A 25 -23.54 -6.02 -5.91
N ALA A 26 -24.68 -6.25 -5.24
CA ALA A 26 -24.98 -5.66 -3.93
C ALA A 26 -23.97 -6.09 -2.86
N ILE A 27 -23.62 -7.38 -2.81
CA ILE A 27 -22.59 -7.91 -1.88
C ILE A 27 -21.23 -7.27 -2.18
N ALA A 28 -20.84 -7.17 -3.45
CA ALA A 28 -19.60 -6.52 -3.84
C ALA A 28 -19.60 -5.04 -3.41
N VAL A 29 -20.68 -4.30 -3.67
CA VAL A 29 -20.82 -2.90 -3.23
C VAL A 29 -20.75 -2.80 -1.70
N LEU A 30 -21.38 -3.70 -0.96
CA LEU A 30 -21.33 -3.70 0.51
C LEU A 30 -19.89 -3.92 1.02
N LEU A 31 -19.18 -4.89 0.47
CA LEU A 31 -17.79 -5.20 0.85
C LEU A 31 -16.79 -4.11 0.45
N LEU A 32 -16.99 -3.45 -0.69
CA LEU A 32 -16.07 -2.45 -1.20
C LEU A 32 -16.36 -1.04 -0.69
N CYS A 33 -17.64 -0.64 -0.66
CA CYS A 33 -18.01 0.71 -0.26
C CYS A 33 -18.29 0.77 1.23
N VAL A 34 -19.18 -0.07 1.77
CA VAL A 34 -19.68 0.12 3.15
C VAL A 34 -18.64 -0.31 4.20
N LEU A 35 -18.08 -1.50 4.05
CA LEU A 35 -17.12 -2.09 5.00
C LEU A 35 -15.98 -1.12 5.39
N PRO A 36 -15.23 -0.50 4.46
CA PRO A 36 -14.08 0.33 4.84
C PRO A 36 -14.44 1.64 5.54
N PHE A 37 -15.60 2.24 5.24
CA PHE A 37 -16.05 3.44 5.97
C PHE A 37 -16.51 3.09 7.39
N VAL A 38 -17.25 1.98 7.55
CA VAL A 38 -17.67 1.49 8.86
C VAL A 38 -16.46 1.12 9.71
N ASP A 39 -15.53 0.34 9.16
CA ASP A 39 -14.30 -0.07 9.82
C ASP A 39 -13.46 1.15 10.25
N LYS A 40 -13.29 2.16 9.38
CA LYS A 40 -12.60 3.40 9.75
C LYS A 40 -13.28 4.12 10.91
N LYS A 41 -14.61 4.20 10.91
CA LYS A 41 -15.38 4.86 11.99
C LYS A 41 -15.20 4.13 13.33
N ILE A 42 -15.21 2.80 13.30
CA ILE A 42 -14.94 1.94 14.46
C ILE A 42 -13.50 2.16 14.95
N CYS A 43 -12.51 2.09 14.05
CA CYS A 43 -11.11 2.29 14.39
C CYS A 43 -10.87 3.65 15.05
N LYS A 44 -11.47 4.72 14.51
CA LYS A 44 -11.39 6.07 15.10
C LYS A 44 -12.01 6.13 16.49
N HIS A 45 -13.15 5.48 16.72
CA HIS A 45 -13.80 5.47 18.04
C HIS A 45 -12.92 4.79 19.11
N PHE A 46 -12.25 3.70 18.73
CA PHE A 46 -11.34 2.95 19.60
C PHE A 46 -9.90 3.46 19.61
N GLY A 47 -9.58 4.54 18.89
CA GLY A 47 -8.24 5.16 18.88
C GLY A 47 -7.17 4.34 18.15
N LEU A 48 -7.57 3.50 17.19
CA LEU A 48 -6.68 2.65 16.41
C LEU A 48 -6.04 3.41 15.24
N ASN A 49 -4.71 3.41 15.16
CA ASN A 49 -4.00 4.04 14.07
C ASN A 49 -3.83 3.07 12.88
N LEU A 50 -4.62 3.29 11.83
CA LEU A 50 -4.59 2.47 10.62
C LEU A 50 -3.35 2.72 9.73
N GLN A 51 -2.56 3.77 10.00
CA GLN A 51 -1.40 4.19 9.21
C GLN A 51 -0.06 3.67 9.76
N GLY A 52 -0.06 2.93 10.88
CA GLY A 52 1.16 2.33 11.44
C GLY A 52 1.89 3.18 12.48
N GLY A 53 1.33 4.33 12.88
CA GLY A 53 1.84 5.14 14.00
C GLY A 53 1.39 4.64 15.37
N LEU A 54 1.60 5.45 16.41
CA LEU A 54 1.13 5.17 17.77
C LEU A 54 -0.41 5.12 17.84
N ASP A 55 -0.93 4.15 18.58
CA ASP A 55 -2.34 4.10 18.94
C ASP A 55 -2.64 5.14 20.03
N GLU A 56 -3.80 5.80 19.96
CA GLU A 56 -4.18 6.84 20.93
C GLU A 56 -4.54 6.28 22.32
N LYS A 57 -4.93 5.00 22.39
CA LYS A 57 -5.43 4.35 23.62
C LYS A 57 -4.68 3.06 23.92
N ALA A 58 -4.32 2.83 25.18
CA ALA A 58 -3.67 1.59 25.62
C ALA A 58 -4.49 0.31 25.33
N ALA A 59 -5.82 0.42 25.34
CA ALA A 59 -6.73 -0.69 25.02
C ALA A 59 -6.85 -0.98 23.50
N ALA A 60 -6.28 -0.15 22.63
CA ALA A 60 -6.40 -0.27 21.18
C ALA A 60 -5.88 -1.64 20.68
N SER A 61 -4.82 -2.17 21.28
CA SER A 61 -4.25 -3.49 20.95
C SER A 61 -5.29 -4.63 20.99
N ARG A 62 -6.20 -4.63 21.98
CA ARG A 62 -7.28 -5.63 22.09
C ARG A 62 -8.32 -5.46 20.98
N TYR A 63 -8.71 -4.23 20.68
CA TYR A 63 -9.66 -3.93 19.60
C TYR A 63 -9.07 -4.22 18.20
N ALA A 64 -7.77 -4.05 18.01
CA ALA A 64 -7.08 -4.44 16.77
C ALA A 64 -7.24 -5.94 16.48
N LEU A 65 -7.11 -6.78 17.51
CA LEU A 65 -7.24 -8.23 17.41
C LEU A 65 -8.69 -8.63 17.10
N VAL A 66 -9.67 -8.07 17.81
CA VAL A 66 -11.10 -8.31 17.55
C VAL A 66 -11.48 -7.90 16.12
N ARG A 67 -11.07 -6.71 15.68
CA ARG A 67 -11.25 -6.25 14.30
C ARG A 67 -10.68 -7.25 13.29
N LYS A 68 -9.45 -7.73 13.52
CA LYS A 68 -8.79 -8.69 12.64
C LYS A 68 -9.58 -10.00 12.53
N ILE A 69 -10.11 -10.51 13.65
CA ILE A 69 -10.95 -11.72 13.67
C ILE A 69 -12.23 -11.50 12.85
N ILE A 70 -12.94 -10.39 13.07
CA ILE A 70 -14.18 -10.08 12.32
C ILE A 70 -13.91 -10.03 10.82
N LEU A 71 -12.83 -9.36 10.40
CA LEU A 71 -12.46 -9.27 8.98
C LEU A 71 -12.14 -10.65 8.38
N TYR A 72 -11.48 -11.55 9.13
CA TYR A 72 -11.24 -12.91 8.67
C TYR A 72 -12.53 -13.73 8.54
N ILE A 73 -13.48 -13.56 9.46
CA ILE A 73 -14.79 -14.24 9.37
C ILE A 73 -15.54 -13.75 8.12
N ILE A 74 -15.59 -12.44 7.86
CA ILE A 74 -16.22 -11.88 6.66
C ILE A 74 -15.55 -12.43 5.39
N PHE A 75 -14.22 -12.49 5.36
CA PHE A 75 -13.48 -13.05 4.22
C PHE A 75 -13.74 -14.54 4.02
N LEU A 76 -13.81 -15.31 5.11
CA LEU A 76 -14.12 -16.75 5.04
C LEU A 76 -15.54 -16.99 4.51
N LEU A 77 -16.53 -16.25 5.00
CA LEU A 77 -17.90 -16.34 4.50
C LEU A 77 -17.99 -15.97 3.02
N TYR A 78 -17.25 -14.93 2.60
CA TYR A 78 -17.12 -14.57 1.18
C TYR A 78 -16.50 -15.70 0.34
N LEU A 79 -15.41 -16.32 0.81
CA LEU A 79 -14.78 -17.43 0.08
C LEU A 79 -15.71 -18.63 -0.03
N ILE A 80 -16.42 -18.99 1.04
CA ILE A 80 -17.41 -20.09 1.01
C ILE A 80 -18.49 -19.79 -0.03
N ALA A 81 -19.04 -18.56 -0.02
CA ALA A 81 -20.04 -18.15 -1.01
C ALA A 81 -19.48 -18.18 -2.44
N LEU A 82 -18.25 -17.71 -2.66
CA LEU A 82 -17.58 -17.73 -3.96
C LEU A 82 -17.40 -19.18 -4.46
N PHE A 83 -16.84 -20.08 -3.65
CA PHE A 83 -16.67 -21.47 -4.04
C PHE A 83 -18.01 -22.17 -4.27
N TYR A 84 -19.03 -21.88 -3.46
CA TYR A 84 -20.39 -22.41 -3.68
C TYR A 84 -20.96 -21.97 -5.04
N LEU A 85 -20.92 -20.66 -5.33
CA LEU A 85 -21.44 -20.11 -6.57
C LEU A 85 -20.68 -20.59 -7.80
N VAL A 86 -19.36 -20.74 -7.70
CA VAL A 86 -18.52 -21.09 -8.85
C VAL A 86 -18.43 -22.61 -9.09
N LEU A 87 -18.51 -23.46 -8.04
CA LEU A 87 -18.39 -24.91 -8.19
C LEU A 87 -19.71 -25.67 -8.06
N PHE A 88 -20.56 -25.31 -7.11
CA PHE A 88 -21.73 -26.12 -6.71
C PHE A 88 -23.03 -25.64 -7.35
N ALA A 89 -23.13 -24.36 -7.71
CA ALA A 89 -24.28 -23.85 -8.47
C ALA A 89 -24.30 -24.33 -9.94
N ARG A 90 -23.17 -24.88 -10.45
CA ARG A 90 -23.05 -25.41 -11.82
C ARG A 90 -23.52 -26.87 -11.87
N LYS A 91 -24.44 -27.19 -12.79
CA LYS A 91 -24.91 -28.58 -13.02
C LYS A 91 -23.79 -29.44 -13.63
N GLU A 92 -23.79 -30.72 -13.31
CA GLU A 92 -22.94 -31.72 -13.94
C GLU A 92 -23.29 -31.83 -15.43
N ASN A 93 -22.27 -31.84 -16.29
CA ASN A 93 -22.45 -31.90 -17.73
C ASN A 93 -21.78 -33.15 -18.27
N GLU A 94 -22.58 -34.10 -18.74
CA GLU A 94 -22.10 -35.39 -19.27
C GLU A 94 -21.23 -35.20 -20.53
N ASN A 95 -21.50 -34.15 -21.32
CA ASN A 95 -20.69 -33.73 -22.46
C ASN A 95 -19.75 -32.60 -22.05
N TYR A 96 -18.73 -32.92 -21.26
CA TYR A 96 -17.75 -31.95 -20.78
C TYR A 96 -16.93 -31.39 -21.95
N LEU A 97 -17.12 -30.11 -22.28
CA LEU A 97 -16.42 -29.43 -23.35
C LEU A 97 -15.34 -28.48 -22.78
N ILE A 98 -14.15 -28.52 -23.38
CA ILE A 98 -13.09 -27.53 -23.17
C ILE A 98 -13.35 -26.38 -24.14
N ARG A 99 -13.59 -25.17 -23.61
CA ARG A 99 -13.87 -23.96 -24.39
C ARG A 99 -12.72 -22.97 -24.25
N ASN A 100 -12.26 -22.42 -25.38
CA ASN A 100 -11.32 -21.27 -25.38
C ASN A 100 -12.07 -20.03 -25.88
N SER A 101 -13.07 -19.57 -25.13
CA SER A 101 -13.87 -18.42 -25.55
C SER A 101 -13.20 -17.08 -25.23
N GLY A 102 -12.20 -17.06 -24.33
CA GLY A 102 -11.57 -15.84 -23.83
C GLY A 102 -11.00 -14.97 -24.95
N ILE A 103 -10.17 -15.57 -25.82
CA ILE A 103 -9.58 -14.86 -26.96
C ILE A 103 -10.66 -14.49 -28.00
N ARG A 104 -11.66 -15.37 -28.20
CA ARG A 104 -12.78 -15.16 -29.13
C ARG A 104 -13.63 -13.94 -28.74
N LEU A 105 -13.90 -13.75 -27.45
CA LEU A 105 -14.67 -12.62 -26.92
C LEU A 105 -13.99 -11.28 -27.18
N PHE A 106 -12.67 -11.21 -26.99
CA PHE A 106 -11.87 -10.02 -27.30
C PHE A 106 -11.79 -9.75 -28.80
N ILE A 107 -11.56 -10.78 -29.63
CA ILE A 107 -11.51 -10.64 -31.09
C ILE A 107 -12.85 -10.16 -31.65
N MET A 108 -13.96 -10.77 -31.24
CA MET A 108 -15.31 -10.39 -31.70
C MET A 108 -15.65 -8.96 -31.31
N SER A 109 -15.30 -8.56 -30.09
CA SER A 109 -15.50 -7.18 -29.62
C SER A 109 -14.68 -6.18 -30.42
N TRP A 110 -13.41 -6.50 -30.71
CA TRP A 110 -12.51 -5.66 -31.51
C TRP A 110 -12.99 -5.53 -32.96
N GLN A 111 -13.58 -6.60 -33.51
CA GLN A 111 -14.14 -6.64 -34.86
C GLN A 111 -15.55 -6.01 -34.96
N GLY A 112 -16.10 -5.49 -33.86
CA GLY A 112 -17.44 -4.88 -33.83
C GLY A 112 -18.59 -5.89 -33.99
N VAL A 113 -18.32 -7.19 -33.80
CA VAL A 113 -19.32 -8.25 -33.88
C VAL A 113 -20.12 -8.27 -32.58
N LYS A 114 -21.45 -8.30 -32.67
CA LYS A 114 -22.33 -8.43 -31.49
C LYS A 114 -22.06 -9.77 -30.80
N LEU A 115 -21.56 -9.70 -29.56
CA LEU A 115 -21.35 -10.87 -28.71
C LEU A 115 -22.69 -11.56 -28.38
N PRO A 116 -22.69 -12.90 -28.22
CA PRO A 116 -23.84 -13.60 -27.65
C PRO A 116 -24.12 -13.07 -26.23
N GLN A 117 -25.35 -12.67 -25.96
CA GLN A 117 -25.73 -12.05 -24.67
C GLN A 117 -25.37 -12.93 -23.46
N MET A 118 -25.48 -14.26 -23.61
CA MET A 118 -25.16 -15.23 -22.54
C MET A 118 -23.66 -15.24 -22.19
N GLU A 119 -22.77 -15.25 -23.19
CA GLU A 119 -21.31 -15.22 -22.98
C GLU A 119 -20.86 -13.93 -22.26
N PHE A 120 -21.51 -12.79 -22.56
CA PHE A 120 -21.23 -11.53 -21.87
C PHE A 120 -21.68 -11.54 -20.41
N ILE A 121 -22.88 -12.06 -20.11
CA ILE A 121 -23.39 -12.16 -18.74
C ILE A 121 -22.50 -13.08 -17.90
N GLU A 122 -22.05 -14.21 -18.46
CA GLU A 122 -21.10 -15.14 -17.83
C GLU A 122 -19.80 -14.42 -17.45
N PHE A 123 -19.18 -13.73 -18.41
CA PHE A 123 -17.95 -12.97 -18.19
C PHE A 123 -18.14 -11.89 -17.11
N TYR A 124 -19.25 -11.16 -17.15
CA TYR A 124 -19.52 -10.09 -16.20
C TYR A 124 -19.71 -10.62 -14.76
N LEU A 125 -20.45 -11.71 -14.58
CA LEU A 125 -20.67 -12.31 -13.27
C LEU A 125 -19.35 -12.78 -12.64
N ASN A 126 -18.51 -13.48 -13.40
CA ASN A 126 -17.19 -13.93 -12.96
C ASN A 126 -16.29 -12.74 -12.57
N LEU A 127 -16.31 -11.68 -13.39
CA LEU A 127 -15.60 -10.44 -13.10
C LEU A 127 -16.08 -9.83 -11.77
N VAL A 128 -17.38 -9.63 -11.57
CA VAL A 128 -17.94 -9.01 -10.36
C VAL A 128 -17.65 -9.84 -9.11
N LEU A 129 -17.74 -11.17 -9.20
CA LEU A 129 -17.49 -12.07 -8.06
C LEU A 129 -16.05 -11.97 -7.54
N PHE A 130 -15.08 -11.67 -8.40
CA PHE A 130 -13.67 -11.53 -8.02
C PHE A 130 -13.25 -10.09 -7.65
N ILE A 131 -14.09 -9.07 -7.87
CA ILE A 131 -13.82 -7.70 -7.38
C ILE A 131 -13.58 -7.69 -5.86
N PRO A 132 -14.42 -8.32 -5.01
CA PRO A 132 -14.16 -8.38 -3.57
C PRO A 132 -12.88 -9.12 -3.20
N MET A 133 -12.50 -10.19 -3.91
CA MET A 133 -11.22 -10.89 -3.68
C MET A 133 -10.05 -9.92 -3.84
N GLY A 134 -10.01 -9.18 -4.95
CA GLY A 134 -8.95 -8.21 -5.23
C GLY A 134 -8.85 -7.08 -4.21
N TYR A 135 -9.99 -6.67 -3.66
CA TYR A 135 -10.07 -5.62 -2.64
C TYR A 135 -9.66 -6.12 -1.24
N LEU A 136 -10.22 -7.26 -0.81
CA LEU A 136 -10.09 -7.77 0.55
C LEU A 136 -8.68 -8.30 0.86
N LEU A 137 -7.96 -8.84 -0.13
CA LEU A 137 -6.61 -9.35 0.04
C LEU A 137 -5.64 -8.31 0.65
N PRO A 138 -5.39 -7.14 0.02
CA PRO A 138 -4.53 -6.12 0.62
C PRO A 138 -5.14 -5.41 1.83
N TYR A 139 -6.48 -5.38 1.93
CA TYR A 139 -7.18 -4.79 3.07
C TYR A 139 -6.94 -5.57 4.37
N ILE A 140 -7.05 -6.90 4.31
CA ILE A 140 -6.96 -7.78 5.48
C ILE A 140 -5.50 -8.20 5.75
N PHE A 141 -4.76 -8.59 4.70
CA PHE A 141 -3.45 -9.21 4.85
C PHE A 141 -2.32 -8.21 4.57
N LYS A 142 -1.46 -7.97 5.58
CA LYS A 142 -0.27 -7.11 5.45
C LYS A 142 0.64 -7.54 4.30
N LEU A 143 0.76 -8.85 4.06
CA LEU A 143 1.54 -9.42 2.96
C LEU A 143 1.10 -8.86 1.61
N PHE A 144 -0.16 -8.52 1.38
CA PHE A 144 -0.59 -8.05 0.07
C PHE A 144 -0.37 -6.55 -0.15
N ARG A 145 -0.12 -5.75 0.90
CA ARG A 145 -0.04 -4.28 0.83
C ARG A 145 1.17 -3.75 0.07
N ALA A 146 2.35 -4.33 0.29
CA ALA A 146 3.60 -3.89 -0.36
C ALA A 146 3.50 -3.94 -1.90
N HIS A 147 2.72 -4.88 -2.42
CA HIS A 147 2.46 -5.02 -3.85
C HIS A 147 0.96 -5.25 -4.10
N ALA A 148 0.15 -4.26 -3.70
CA ALA A 148 -1.31 -4.33 -3.67
C ALA A 148 -1.98 -4.59 -5.03
N LEU A 149 -1.30 -4.42 -6.16
CA LEU A 149 -1.82 -4.84 -7.48
C LEU A 149 -1.31 -6.23 -7.89
N ARG A 150 0.01 -6.46 -7.78
CA ARG A 150 0.65 -7.68 -8.30
C ARG A 150 0.28 -8.92 -7.49
N ARG A 151 0.31 -8.84 -6.15
CA ARG A 151 0.07 -10.00 -5.28
C ARG A 151 -1.39 -10.49 -5.39
N PRO A 152 -2.42 -9.62 -5.34
CA PRO A 152 -3.80 -10.06 -5.56
C PRO A 152 -4.04 -10.58 -6.98
N PHE A 153 -3.44 -9.96 -8.00
CA PHE A 153 -3.53 -10.47 -9.37
C PHE A 153 -3.04 -11.91 -9.50
N ILE A 154 -1.84 -12.19 -8.98
CA ILE A 154 -1.25 -13.54 -9.02
C ILE A 154 -2.10 -14.53 -8.21
N ALA A 155 -2.51 -14.15 -7.00
CA ALA A 155 -3.33 -15.01 -6.16
C ALA A 155 -4.67 -15.36 -6.82
N SER A 156 -5.38 -14.38 -7.37
CA SER A 156 -6.65 -14.60 -8.06
C SER A 156 -6.49 -15.38 -9.36
N PHE A 157 -5.39 -15.19 -10.09
CA PHE A 157 -5.06 -16.01 -11.26
C PHE A 157 -4.90 -17.49 -10.87
N LEU A 158 -4.08 -17.76 -9.85
CA LEU A 158 -3.84 -19.12 -9.36
C LEU A 158 -5.13 -19.76 -8.82
N ILE A 159 -5.93 -19.01 -8.07
CA ILE A 159 -7.22 -19.49 -7.55
C ILE A 159 -8.18 -19.77 -8.71
N SER A 160 -8.23 -18.92 -9.73
CA SER A 160 -9.09 -19.16 -10.88
C SER A 160 -8.65 -20.39 -11.67
N VAL A 161 -7.35 -20.58 -11.89
CA VAL A 161 -6.81 -21.79 -12.51
C VAL A 161 -7.17 -23.02 -11.68
N PHE A 162 -7.03 -22.95 -10.35
CA PHE A 162 -7.39 -24.03 -9.45
C PHE A 162 -8.89 -24.37 -9.53
N ILE A 163 -9.76 -23.36 -9.56
CA ILE A 163 -11.21 -23.54 -9.72
C ILE A 163 -11.54 -24.22 -11.05
N GLU A 164 -10.97 -23.77 -12.17
CA GLU A 164 -11.19 -24.42 -13.47
C GLU A 164 -10.71 -25.88 -13.48
N ASN A 165 -9.58 -26.19 -12.83
CA ASN A 165 -9.11 -27.56 -12.68
C ASN A 165 -10.04 -28.41 -11.81
N LEU A 166 -10.59 -27.87 -10.72
CA LEU A 166 -11.59 -28.57 -9.92
C LEU A 166 -12.87 -28.84 -10.71
N GLN A 167 -13.32 -27.88 -11.52
CA GLN A 167 -14.47 -28.07 -12.42
C GLN A 167 -14.20 -29.17 -13.45
N LEU A 168 -12.98 -29.25 -13.98
CA LEU A 168 -12.53 -30.33 -14.86
C LEU A 168 -12.58 -31.69 -14.16
N MET A 169 -11.99 -31.80 -12.96
CA MET A 169 -11.97 -33.06 -12.21
C MET A 169 -13.37 -33.52 -11.78
N THR A 170 -14.25 -32.58 -11.41
CA THR A 170 -15.61 -32.87 -10.97
C THR A 170 -16.63 -32.97 -12.11
N LYS A 171 -16.20 -32.74 -13.37
CA LYS A 171 -17.05 -32.71 -14.58
C LYS A 171 -18.24 -31.75 -14.46
N ARG A 172 -18.02 -30.61 -13.81
CA ARG A 172 -19.04 -29.57 -13.62
C ARG A 172 -18.81 -28.40 -14.56
N GLY A 173 -19.88 -27.95 -15.24
CA GLY A 173 -19.81 -26.82 -16.16
C GLY A 173 -18.95 -27.09 -17.40
N THR A 174 -18.14 -26.10 -17.79
CA THR A 174 -17.22 -26.14 -18.94
C THR A 174 -15.92 -25.45 -18.55
N TYR A 175 -14.77 -26.05 -18.87
CA TYR A 175 -13.47 -25.41 -18.67
C TYR A 175 -13.36 -24.23 -19.64
N ASP A 176 -13.31 -22.99 -19.13
CA ASP A 176 -13.23 -21.81 -19.99
C ASP A 176 -12.15 -20.82 -19.56
N THR A 177 -11.21 -20.60 -20.47
CA THR A 177 -10.18 -19.56 -20.33
C THR A 177 -10.74 -18.14 -20.13
N SER A 178 -11.96 -17.85 -20.62
CA SER A 178 -12.61 -16.55 -20.39
C SER A 178 -12.93 -16.31 -18.93
N ASP A 179 -13.25 -17.35 -18.15
CA ASP A 179 -13.54 -17.29 -16.72
C ASP A 179 -12.27 -16.89 -15.95
N ILE A 180 -11.11 -17.45 -16.32
CA ILE A 180 -9.80 -17.06 -15.76
C ILE A 180 -9.50 -15.58 -16.02
N ILE A 181 -9.76 -15.12 -17.25
CA ILE A 181 -9.53 -13.72 -17.61
C ILE A 181 -10.50 -12.80 -16.85
N ALA A 182 -11.78 -13.16 -16.78
CA ALA A 182 -12.79 -12.39 -16.04
C ALA A 182 -12.42 -12.27 -14.56
N ASN A 183 -12.08 -13.38 -13.91
CA ASN A 183 -11.73 -13.46 -12.49
C ASN A 183 -10.47 -12.64 -12.18
N THR A 184 -9.45 -12.72 -13.03
CA THR A 184 -8.22 -11.92 -12.86
C THR A 184 -8.43 -10.43 -13.08
N LEU A 185 -9.24 -10.04 -14.07
CA LEU A 185 -9.61 -8.64 -14.30
C LEU A 185 -10.47 -8.10 -13.15
N GLY A 186 -11.41 -8.90 -12.64
CA GLY A 186 -12.20 -8.58 -11.46
C GLY A 186 -11.29 -8.29 -10.26
N ALA A 187 -10.32 -9.16 -10.00
CA ALA A 187 -9.35 -8.95 -8.94
C ALA A 187 -8.49 -7.68 -9.14
N LEU A 188 -8.02 -7.41 -10.35
CA LEU A 188 -7.29 -6.17 -10.66
C LEU A 188 -8.14 -4.93 -10.38
N LEU A 189 -9.41 -4.94 -10.80
CA LEU A 189 -10.33 -3.84 -10.54
C LEU A 189 -10.58 -3.66 -9.04
N GLY A 190 -10.78 -4.74 -8.30
CA GLY A 190 -10.90 -4.73 -6.84
C GLY A 190 -9.67 -4.15 -6.14
N SER A 191 -8.47 -4.56 -6.55
CA SER A 191 -7.21 -4.04 -6.01
C SER A 191 -6.99 -2.57 -6.34
N TYR A 192 -7.39 -2.14 -7.54
CA TYR A 192 -7.38 -0.72 -7.89
C TYR A 192 -8.33 0.08 -7.00
N LEU A 193 -9.55 -0.41 -6.77
CA LEU A 193 -10.52 0.22 -5.87
C LEU A 193 -10.00 0.29 -4.43
N TYR A 194 -9.30 -0.75 -3.95
CA TYR A 194 -8.61 -0.72 -2.66
C TYR A 194 -7.63 0.44 -2.56
N LEU A 195 -6.76 0.63 -3.56
CA LEU A 195 -5.80 1.73 -3.55
C LEU A 195 -6.48 3.09 -3.51
N GLN A 196 -7.54 3.28 -4.29
CA GLN A 196 -8.29 4.54 -4.31
C GLN A 196 -8.97 4.81 -2.97
N ILE A 197 -9.69 3.82 -2.41
CA ILE A 197 -10.41 3.98 -1.15
C ILE A 197 -9.41 4.15 0.01
N ALA A 198 -8.36 3.33 0.08
CA ALA A 198 -7.31 3.47 1.08
C ALA A 198 -6.73 4.90 1.06
N TYR A 199 -6.37 5.41 -0.12
CA TYR A 199 -5.86 6.77 -0.27
C TYR A 199 -6.86 7.84 0.17
N MET A 200 -8.15 7.72 -0.22
CA MET A 200 -9.18 8.67 0.21
C MET A 200 -9.41 8.65 1.72
N LEU A 201 -9.33 7.47 2.34
CA LEU A 201 -9.52 7.30 3.77
C LEU A 201 -8.32 7.79 4.58
N THR A 202 -7.09 7.59 4.11
CA THR A 202 -5.89 8.06 4.81
C THR A 202 -5.64 9.54 4.57
N ASN A 203 -5.99 10.08 3.40
CA ASN A 203 -5.79 11.47 3.03
C ASN A 203 -7.14 12.18 2.81
N PRO A 204 -7.88 12.57 3.86
CA PRO A 204 -9.19 13.21 3.71
C PRO A 204 -9.14 14.53 2.94
N ARG A 205 -7.98 15.19 2.89
CA ARG A 205 -7.72 16.43 2.14
C ARG A 205 -7.27 16.19 0.70
N TRP A 206 -7.26 14.94 0.20
CA TRP A 206 -6.75 14.59 -1.13
C TRP A 206 -7.30 15.46 -2.27
N ARG A 207 -8.58 15.88 -2.20
CA ARG A 207 -9.18 16.77 -3.22
C ARG A 207 -8.50 18.15 -3.23
N LYS A 208 -8.20 18.69 -2.05
CA LYS A 208 -7.46 19.95 -1.90
C LYS A 208 -6.02 19.75 -2.36
N ASP A 209 -5.38 18.65 -1.96
CA ASP A 209 -4.00 18.35 -2.35
C ASP A 209 -3.86 18.14 -3.86
N TYR A 210 -4.84 17.50 -4.50
CA TYR A 210 -4.90 17.34 -5.95
C TYR A 210 -5.08 18.67 -6.69
N LYS A 211 -5.94 19.57 -6.16
CA LYS A 211 -6.06 20.94 -6.68
C LYS A 211 -4.74 21.69 -6.53
N ASN A 212 -4.11 21.63 -5.35
CA ASN A 212 -2.82 22.24 -5.08
C ASN A 212 -1.73 21.69 -6.00
N TYR A 213 -1.69 20.37 -6.23
CA TYR A 213 -0.77 19.74 -7.17
C TYR A 213 -0.98 20.24 -8.60
N LYS A 214 -2.22 20.36 -9.07
CA LYS A 214 -2.50 20.93 -10.40
C LYS A 214 -1.99 22.36 -10.51
N THR A 215 -2.27 23.19 -9.50
CA THR A 215 -1.79 24.57 -9.43
C THR A 215 -0.27 24.62 -9.42
N TRP A 216 0.37 23.86 -8.52
CA TRP A 216 1.83 23.74 -8.45
C TRP A 216 2.41 23.29 -9.79
N LYS A 217 1.86 22.25 -10.44
CA LYS A 217 2.37 21.74 -11.72
C LYS A 217 2.27 22.80 -12.81
N HIS A 218 1.18 23.57 -12.83
CA HIS A 218 1.02 24.68 -13.77
C HIS A 218 2.05 25.79 -13.52
N LEU A 219 2.24 26.19 -12.26
CA LEU A 219 3.24 27.20 -11.87
C LEU A 219 4.66 26.73 -12.13
N ALA A 220 4.98 25.48 -11.77
CA ALA A 220 6.29 24.88 -11.93
C ALA A 220 6.69 24.80 -13.41
N LYS A 221 5.76 24.43 -14.30
CA LYS A 221 6.01 24.44 -15.76
C LYS A 221 6.42 25.81 -16.31
N LYS A 222 6.09 26.91 -15.63
CA LYS A 222 6.54 28.27 -16.00
C LYS A 222 7.91 28.61 -15.41
N GLY A 223 8.41 27.83 -14.46
CA GLY A 223 9.70 28.01 -13.82
C GLY A 223 10.85 27.41 -14.65
N ILE A 224 12.01 28.08 -14.60
CA ILE A 224 13.21 27.74 -15.37
C ILE A 224 13.74 26.34 -14.99
N LEU A 225 13.69 25.99 -13.70
CA LEU A 225 14.31 24.76 -13.20
C LEU A 225 13.45 23.50 -13.39
N TYR A 226 12.16 23.62 -13.69
CA TYR A 226 11.23 22.47 -13.72
C TYR A 226 11.68 21.28 -14.60
N PRO A 227 12.24 21.49 -15.81
CA PRO A 227 12.77 20.38 -16.62
C PRO A 227 13.91 19.62 -15.92
N PHE A 228 14.67 20.28 -15.06
CA PHE A 228 15.87 19.74 -14.42
C PHE A 228 15.62 19.19 -13.01
N VAL A 229 14.55 19.63 -12.32
CA VAL A 229 14.26 19.21 -10.92
C VAL A 229 14.23 17.68 -10.76
N LYS A 230 13.73 16.95 -11.77
CA LYS A 230 13.69 15.47 -11.72
C LYS A 230 15.09 14.85 -11.60
N GLY A 231 16.13 15.55 -12.05
CA GLY A 231 17.52 15.14 -11.95
C GLY A 231 18.21 15.56 -10.64
N PHE A 232 17.59 16.41 -9.82
CA PHE A 232 18.20 16.88 -8.58
C PHE A 232 18.37 15.73 -7.58
N ARG A 233 19.52 15.72 -6.92
CA ARG A 233 19.86 14.74 -5.88
C ARG A 233 20.45 15.48 -4.69
N LEU A 234 19.93 15.22 -3.50
CA LEU A 234 20.53 15.72 -2.27
C LEU A 234 21.85 15.00 -2.04
N SER A 235 22.96 15.68 -2.31
CA SER A 235 24.29 15.07 -2.25
C SER A 235 24.95 15.25 -0.88
N ARG A 236 24.71 16.41 -0.25
CA ARG A 236 25.36 16.80 0.99
C ARG A 236 24.47 17.69 1.83
N VAL A 237 24.49 17.47 3.14
CA VAL A 237 23.96 18.36 4.18
C VAL A 237 25.16 18.98 4.88
N ASN A 238 25.18 20.31 4.97
CA ASN A 238 26.25 21.04 5.67
C ASN A 238 25.74 21.49 7.03
N LEU A 239 26.51 21.22 8.07
CA LEU A 239 26.31 21.71 9.43
C LEU A 239 27.53 22.53 9.84
N VAL A 240 27.32 23.42 10.80
CA VAL A 240 28.38 24.23 11.41
C VAL A 240 28.46 23.89 12.89
N SER A 241 29.68 23.82 13.44
CA SER A 241 29.93 23.59 14.86
C SER A 241 31.01 24.53 15.42
N ARG A 242 30.97 24.79 16.73
CA ARG A 242 31.98 25.62 17.41
C ARG A 242 33.25 24.85 17.74
N SER A 243 33.14 23.55 17.97
CA SER A 243 34.22 22.73 18.51
C SER A 243 34.41 21.45 17.72
N GLU A 244 35.62 21.23 17.23
CA GLU A 244 36.04 19.95 16.67
C GLU A 244 35.92 18.78 17.68
N GLU A 245 36.25 19.02 18.95
CA GLU A 245 36.25 17.99 19.99
C GLU A 245 34.82 17.47 20.23
N ASP A 246 33.85 18.38 20.31
CA ASP A 246 32.44 18.04 20.51
C ASP A 246 31.90 17.24 19.31
N VAL A 247 32.32 17.61 18.09
CA VAL A 247 31.94 16.88 16.87
C VAL A 247 32.52 15.48 16.87
N TRP A 248 33.79 15.33 17.25
CA TRP A 248 34.43 14.02 17.33
C TRP A 248 33.79 13.13 18.40
N GLU A 249 33.58 13.67 19.59
CA GLU A 249 32.96 12.93 20.70
C GLU A 249 31.53 12.50 20.36
N PHE A 250 30.70 13.43 19.86
CA PHE A 250 29.31 13.12 19.59
C PHE A 250 29.10 12.31 18.31
N TYR A 251 29.54 12.79 17.15
CA TYR A 251 29.23 12.12 15.89
C TYR A 251 30.05 10.85 15.70
N THR A 252 31.33 10.87 16.09
CA THR A 252 32.22 9.72 15.86
C THR A 252 32.14 8.70 16.99
N LYS A 253 32.37 9.12 18.24
CA LYS A 253 32.42 8.16 19.37
C LYS A 253 31.03 7.72 19.83
N LEU A 254 30.10 8.67 20.01
CA LEU A 254 28.77 8.39 20.57
C LEU A 254 27.82 7.78 19.53
N LEU A 255 27.67 8.43 18.37
CA LEU A 255 26.80 7.93 17.30
C LEU A 255 27.47 6.87 16.41
N GLY A 256 28.78 6.66 16.55
CA GLY A 256 29.51 5.64 15.78
C GLY A 256 29.63 5.98 14.29
N MET A 257 29.49 7.25 13.89
CA MET A 257 29.60 7.63 12.48
C MET A 257 31.06 7.64 12.06
N GLN A 258 31.37 6.92 10.99
CA GLN A 258 32.74 6.90 10.46
C GLN A 258 33.02 8.17 9.61
N PRO A 259 34.01 9.00 9.98
CA PRO A 259 34.45 10.09 9.12
C PRO A 259 35.18 9.53 7.91
N LYS A 260 34.72 9.87 6.70
CA LYS A 260 35.40 9.52 5.44
C LYS A 260 36.56 10.43 5.13
N ARG A 261 36.47 11.69 5.53
CA ARG A 261 37.50 12.69 5.31
C ARG A 261 37.48 13.69 6.45
N PHE A 262 38.67 14.09 6.87
CA PHE A 262 38.91 15.17 7.81
C PHE A 262 39.91 16.12 7.15
N ILE A 263 39.62 17.42 7.16
CA ILE A 263 40.47 18.44 6.51
C ILE A 263 40.65 19.58 7.48
N VAL A 264 41.91 19.97 7.70
CA VAL A 264 42.28 21.20 8.40
C VAL A 264 43.08 22.03 7.39
N PRO A 265 42.52 23.15 6.87
CA PRO A 265 43.27 24.01 5.97
C PRO A 265 44.49 24.61 6.70
N PRO A 266 45.65 24.71 6.05
CA PRO A 266 46.87 25.21 6.71
C PRO A 266 46.80 26.68 7.14
N GLU A 267 45.91 27.46 6.52
CA GLU A 267 45.78 28.92 6.74
C GLU A 267 44.56 29.30 7.59
N SER A 268 43.74 28.32 8.01
CA SER A 268 42.53 28.55 8.80
C SER A 268 42.57 27.75 10.09
N ASN A 269 41.96 28.30 11.15
CA ASN A 269 41.73 27.55 12.38
C ASN A 269 40.52 26.59 12.26
N ASP A 270 39.83 26.61 11.12
CA ASP A 270 38.67 25.78 10.87
C ASP A 270 39.06 24.32 10.61
N SER A 271 38.13 23.41 10.90
CA SER A 271 38.24 22.02 10.50
C SER A 271 36.96 21.49 9.86
N TYR A 272 37.10 20.48 9.00
CA TYR A 272 35.99 19.94 8.22
C TYR A 272 35.91 18.42 8.38
N PHE A 273 34.78 17.95 8.90
CA PHE A 273 34.43 16.54 8.93
C PHE A 273 33.50 16.19 7.78
N LEU A 274 33.71 15.03 7.17
CA LEU A 274 32.82 14.47 6.16
C LEU A 274 32.39 13.06 6.57
N PHE A 275 31.13 12.90 6.95
CA PHE A 275 30.50 11.63 7.27
C PHE A 275 29.66 11.12 6.10
N SER A 276 29.56 9.80 5.94
CA SER A 276 28.76 9.17 4.88
C SER A 276 27.53 8.48 5.44
N THR A 277 26.36 8.84 4.93
CA THR A 277 25.07 8.23 5.29
C THR A 277 24.40 7.68 4.04
N GLY A 278 24.95 6.56 3.53
CA GLY A 278 24.50 5.95 2.29
C GLY A 278 24.84 6.80 1.06
N LYS A 279 23.81 7.34 0.38
CA LYS A 279 23.95 8.16 -0.83
C LYS A 279 24.16 9.65 -0.55
N THR A 280 23.90 10.08 0.68
CA THR A 280 24.05 11.47 1.13
C THR A 280 25.27 11.57 2.04
N GLN A 281 25.88 12.75 2.08
CA GLN A 281 26.99 13.06 2.98
C GLN A 281 26.56 14.09 4.02
N ILE A 282 27.09 14.00 5.23
CA ILE A 282 26.97 15.04 6.25
C ILE A 282 28.34 15.67 6.39
N ALA A 283 28.46 16.94 6.03
CA ALA A 283 29.68 17.71 6.23
C ALA A 283 29.49 18.64 7.41
N ILE A 284 30.43 18.63 8.34
CA ILE A 284 30.42 19.50 9.52
C ILE A 284 31.64 20.42 9.44
N HIS A 285 31.39 21.71 9.34
CA HIS A 285 32.39 22.77 9.36
C HIS A 285 32.53 23.28 10.80
N CYS A 286 33.68 23.01 11.40
CA CYS A 286 34.01 23.46 12.74
C CYS A 286 34.76 24.78 12.63
N LEU A 287 34.23 25.82 13.28
CA LEU A 287 34.82 27.16 13.28
C LEU A 287 35.90 27.33 14.36
N ASN A 288 35.99 26.39 15.31
CA ASN A 288 36.94 26.39 16.43
C ASN A 288 37.05 27.76 17.14
N THR A 289 35.90 28.44 17.23
CA THR A 289 35.73 29.79 17.77
C THR A 289 34.35 29.91 18.41
N ASP A 290 34.24 30.76 19.43
CA ASP A 290 33.01 31.01 20.19
C ASP A 290 32.04 31.94 19.42
N THR A 291 31.68 31.53 18.21
CA THR A 291 30.71 32.22 17.36
C THR A 291 29.29 31.71 17.63
N ILE A 292 28.30 32.60 17.56
CA ILE A 292 26.89 32.20 17.68
C ILE A 292 26.47 31.52 16.38
N ILE A 293 26.15 30.23 16.46
CA ILE A 293 25.67 29.44 15.33
C ILE A 293 24.13 29.47 15.31
N PRO A 294 23.49 29.68 14.13
CA PRO A 294 22.04 29.59 14.02
C PRO A 294 21.54 28.17 14.37
N PRO A 295 20.28 28.02 14.82
CA PRO A 295 19.72 26.70 15.09
C PRO A 295 19.70 25.87 13.81
N GLN A 296 20.17 24.63 13.92
CA GLN A 296 20.26 23.68 12.81
C GLN A 296 19.49 22.42 13.15
N SER A 297 18.92 21.77 12.13
CA SER A 297 18.26 20.48 12.32
C SER A 297 18.50 19.54 11.14
N ILE A 298 18.52 18.24 11.45
CA ILE A 298 18.58 17.18 10.46
C ILE A 298 17.57 16.10 10.83
N THR A 299 16.93 15.52 9.81
CA THR A 299 16.04 14.37 9.98
C THR A 299 16.66 13.15 9.30
N ILE A 300 16.82 12.07 10.06
CA ILE A 300 17.42 10.83 9.61
C ILE A 300 16.37 9.73 9.72
N THR A 301 16.26 8.90 8.69
CA THR A 301 15.29 7.80 8.68
C THR A 301 15.89 6.50 9.21
N PHE A 302 15.14 5.75 10.01
CA PHE A 302 15.58 4.50 10.62
C PHE A 302 14.43 3.49 10.74
N GLU A 303 14.67 2.20 10.46
CA GLU A 303 13.58 1.19 10.38
C GLU A 303 12.97 0.85 11.75
N ASN A 304 13.77 0.83 12.82
CA ASN A 304 13.29 0.46 14.16
C ASN A 304 13.74 1.49 15.19
N ILE A 305 13.03 2.61 15.24
CA ILE A 305 13.35 3.72 16.14
C ILE A 305 13.23 3.33 17.61
N GLU A 306 12.49 2.26 17.94
CA GLU A 306 12.32 1.78 19.31
C GLU A 306 13.60 1.13 19.85
N THR A 307 14.20 0.25 19.06
CA THR A 307 15.51 -0.31 19.39
C THR A 307 16.58 0.77 19.52
N LEU A 308 16.54 1.77 18.63
CA LEU A 308 17.48 2.89 18.66
C LEU A 308 17.30 3.74 19.93
N LYS A 309 16.06 4.16 20.25
CA LYS A 309 15.78 4.96 21.44
C LYS A 309 16.20 4.25 22.72
N ASN A 310 15.86 2.96 22.86
CA ASN A 310 16.26 2.15 24.01
C ASN A 310 17.79 2.06 24.15
N HIS A 311 18.50 1.93 23.02
CA HIS A 311 19.96 1.90 23.00
C HIS A 311 20.56 3.24 23.44
N LEU A 312 20.05 4.36 22.91
CA LEU A 312 20.50 5.72 23.28
C LEU A 312 20.25 6.00 24.76
N GLN A 313 19.07 5.63 25.30
CA GLN A 313 18.74 5.78 26.72
C GLN A 313 19.67 4.97 27.63
N LYS A 314 20.03 3.74 27.23
CA LYS A 314 20.98 2.90 27.98
C LYS A 314 22.37 3.54 28.09
N HIS A 315 22.75 4.37 27.12
CA HIS A 315 24.00 5.13 27.10
C HIS A 315 23.86 6.55 27.65
N ASN A 316 22.79 6.85 28.41
CA ASN A 316 22.52 8.13 29.07
C ASN A 316 22.39 9.33 28.10
N ILE A 317 22.01 9.09 26.86
CA ILE A 317 21.77 10.16 25.89
C ILE A 317 20.34 10.68 26.09
N PRO A 318 20.15 11.99 26.31
CA PRO A 318 18.81 12.56 26.45
C PRO A 318 18.04 12.43 25.12
N VAL A 319 16.89 11.78 25.19
CA VAL A 319 15.97 11.58 24.08
C VAL A 319 14.61 12.18 24.42
N SER A 320 13.97 12.84 23.45
CA SER A 320 12.60 13.29 23.60
C SER A 320 11.62 12.12 23.73
N ASP A 321 10.40 12.41 24.18
CA ASP A 321 9.29 11.49 24.03
C ASP A 321 8.98 11.21 22.56
N TYR A 322 8.23 10.13 22.32
CA TYR A 322 7.79 9.82 20.97
C TYR A 322 6.73 10.82 20.53
N GLU A 323 6.91 11.35 19.33
CA GLU A 323 5.98 12.23 18.66
C GLU A 323 5.56 11.61 17.33
N LEU A 324 4.44 12.09 16.79
CA LEU A 324 3.98 11.74 15.44
C LEU A 324 4.35 12.88 14.50
N ASP A 325 5.05 12.56 13.42
CA ASP A 325 5.34 13.53 12.38
C ASP A 325 4.03 14.02 11.74
N VAL A 326 3.86 15.34 11.66
CA VAL A 326 2.62 15.98 11.20
C VAL A 326 2.35 15.67 9.72
N TYR A 327 3.40 15.34 8.96
CA TYR A 327 3.30 15.12 7.52
C TYR A 327 3.10 13.65 7.13
N SER A 328 3.81 12.74 7.80
CA SER A 328 3.81 11.30 7.49
C SER A 328 3.00 10.47 8.48
N ASN A 329 2.67 11.01 9.65
CA ASN A 329 2.08 10.29 10.79
C ASN A 329 2.93 9.09 11.26
N GLN A 330 4.21 9.09 10.90
CA GLN A 330 5.20 8.12 11.36
C GLN A 330 5.71 8.55 12.72
N LYS A 331 6.17 7.58 13.52
CA LYS A 331 6.77 7.88 14.81
C LYS A 331 8.11 8.55 14.59
N MET A 332 8.41 9.49 15.47
CA MET A 332 9.71 10.13 15.56
C MET A 332 10.10 10.42 17.00
N PHE A 333 11.38 10.61 17.22
CA PHE A 333 11.91 11.23 18.43
C PHE A 333 13.12 12.08 18.06
N THR A 334 13.50 13.00 18.93
CA THR A 334 14.59 13.95 18.71
C THR A 334 15.64 13.82 19.80
N ILE A 335 16.90 13.98 19.41
CA ILE A 335 18.03 14.19 20.32
C ILE A 335 18.70 15.52 20.02
N THR A 336 19.39 16.05 21.02
CA THR A 336 20.18 17.27 20.90
C THR A 336 21.65 16.90 20.72
N GLY A 337 22.25 17.35 19.61
CA GLY A 337 23.69 17.24 19.36
C GLY A 337 24.45 18.50 19.81
N PRO A 338 25.76 18.57 19.49
CA PRO A 338 26.59 19.74 19.72
C PRO A 338 25.95 21.01 19.16
N ASP A 339 26.19 22.15 19.81
CA ASP A 339 25.67 23.45 19.39
C ASP A 339 24.13 23.51 19.22
N ASN A 340 23.40 22.69 19.99
CA ASN A 340 21.94 22.56 19.93
C ASN A 340 21.40 22.12 18.55
N VAL A 341 22.19 21.37 17.77
CA VAL A 341 21.70 20.76 16.53
C VAL A 341 20.61 19.74 16.89
N SER A 342 19.40 19.94 16.34
CA SER A 342 18.27 19.03 16.54
C SER A 342 18.35 17.87 15.56
N ILE A 343 18.54 16.65 16.06
CA ILE A 343 18.61 15.43 15.24
C ILE A 343 17.34 14.62 15.47
N THR A 344 16.47 14.60 14.47
CA THR A 344 15.22 13.85 14.50
C THR A 344 15.38 12.51 13.81
N PHE A 345 14.98 11.42 14.48
CA PHE A 345 14.89 10.09 13.88
C PHE A 345 13.43 9.81 13.50
N LEU A 346 13.19 9.47 12.23
CA LEU A 346 11.87 9.17 11.67
C LEU A 346 11.78 7.70 11.27
N GLU A 347 10.71 7.01 11.68
CA GLU A 347 10.44 5.60 11.34
C GLU A 347 9.98 5.46 9.88
N ILE A 348 10.57 4.55 9.09
CA ILE A 348 10.16 4.27 7.69
C ILE A 348 9.15 3.13 7.60
#